data_AF-A0A9D1G1D4-F1
#
_entry.id   AF-A0A9D1G1D4-F1
#
_cell.length_a   1.000
_cell.length_b   1.000
_cell.length_c   1.000
_cell.angle_alpha   90.00
_cell.angle_beta   90.00
_cell.angle_gamma   90.00
#
_symmetry.space_group_name_H-M   'P 1'
#
loop_
_entity.id
_entity.type
_entity.pdbx_description
1 polymer ?
#
loop_
_entity_poly.entity_id
_entity_poly.type
_entity_poly.pdbx_seq_one_letter_code
_entity_poly.pdbx_strand_id
1 'polypeptide(L)' 'MAAVSHSRVALRSKLWRQKYLFLMVLPGFLIVLIFNYFPMYGVLMAFENYSHSKGIMGSEWVGLRHFMDFFRNPMA' A
#
# COMPACT_ATOMS: atom_id res chain seq x y z
N MET A 1 -38.57 16.06 -27.39
CA MET A 1 -37.67 16.27 -26.22
C MET A 1 -37.75 15.01 -25.36
N ALA A 2 -36.98 13.97 -25.69
CA ALA A 2 -37.09 12.65 -25.05
C ALA A 2 -36.15 12.58 -23.83
N ALA A 3 -36.72 12.28 -22.66
CA ALA A 3 -35.97 12.12 -21.41
C ALA A 3 -35.08 10.86 -21.50
N VAL A 4 -33.76 11.07 -21.37
CA VAL A 4 -32.76 9.99 -21.34
C VAL A 4 -32.88 9.28 -20.00
N SER A 5 -33.43 8.06 -20.01
CA SER A 5 -33.49 7.18 -18.84
C SER A 5 -32.11 6.53 -18.62
N HIS A 6 -31.36 7.01 -17.62
CA HIS A 6 -30.15 6.34 -17.18
C HIS A 6 -30.52 5.05 -16.44
N SER A 7 -30.50 3.91 -17.14
CA SER A 7 -30.64 2.60 -16.52
C SER A 7 -29.50 2.41 -15.51
N ARG A 8 -29.85 2.11 -14.25
CA ARG A 8 -28.88 1.75 -13.20
C ARG A 8 -28.37 0.34 -13.48
N VAL A 9 -27.51 0.19 -14.47
CA VAL A 9 -26.83 -1.08 -14.75
C VAL A 9 -26.00 -1.43 -13.52
N ALA A 10 -26.24 -2.63 -12.96
CA ALA A 10 -25.51 -3.13 -11.81
C ALA A 10 -23.98 -3.03 -12.04
N LEU A 11 -23.25 -2.37 -11.13
CA LEU A 11 -21.82 -2.11 -11.26
C LEU A 11 -21.01 -3.38 -11.60
N ARG A 12 -21.41 -4.51 -11.02
CA ARG A 12 -20.80 -5.83 -11.22
C ARG A 12 -20.91 -6.35 -12.65
N SER A 13 -22.04 -6.15 -13.33
CA SER A 13 -22.19 -6.60 -14.73
C SER A 13 -21.38 -5.72 -15.70
N LYS A 14 -21.21 -4.44 -15.36
CA LYS A 14 -20.34 -3.52 -16.10
C LYS A 14 -18.87 -3.90 -15.99
N LEU A 15 -18.40 -4.23 -14.77
CA LEU A 15 -17.03 -4.70 -14.52
C LEU A 15 -16.74 -6.02 -15.24
N TRP A 16 -17.68 -6.97 -15.22
CA TRP A 16 -17.54 -8.25 -15.92
C TRP A 16 -17.41 -8.10 -17.44
N ARG A 17 -18.14 -7.15 -18.04
CA ARG A 17 -18.02 -6.86 -19.49
C ARG A 17 -16.67 -6.25 -19.85
N GLN A 18 -16.04 -5.53 -18.92
CA GLN A 18 -14.75 -4.86 -19.12
C GLN A 18 -13.55 -5.65 -18.58
N LYS A 19 -13.71 -6.92 -18.24
CA LYS A 19 -12.66 -7.77 -17.64
C LYS A 19 -11.34 -7.78 -18.42
N TYR A 20 -11.38 -7.70 -19.76
CA TYR A 20 -10.17 -7.70 -20.60
C TYR A 20 -9.37 -6.40 -20.45
N LEU A 21 -10.04 -5.25 -20.28
CA LEU A 21 -9.35 -3.98 -20.01
C LEU A 21 -8.62 -4.03 -18.66
N PHE A 22 -9.27 -4.60 -17.64
CA PHE A 22 -8.62 -4.83 -16.35
C PHE A 22 -7.46 -5.82 -16.44
N LEU A 23 -7.58 -6.87 -17.26
CA LEU A 23 -6.50 -7.85 -17.48
C LEU A 23 -5.26 -7.21 -18.11
N MET A 24 -5.43 -6.24 -19.03
CA MET A 24 -4.31 -5.52 -19.66
C MET A 24 -3.58 -4.59 -18.68
N VAL A 25 -4.31 -3.99 -17.73
CA VAL A 25 -3.72 -3.13 -16.68
C VAL A 25 -3.10 -3.95 -15.56
N LEU A 26 -3.61 -5.16 -15.31
CA LEU A 26 -3.18 -6.06 -14.24
C LEU A 26 -1.65 -6.23 -14.15
N PRO A 27 -0.90 -6.55 -15.22
CA PRO A 27 0.56 -6.74 -15.09
C PRO A 27 1.29 -5.49 -14.63
N GLY A 28 0.96 -4.31 -15.18
CA GLY A 28 1.58 -3.05 -14.75
C GLY A 28 1.22 -2.71 -13.31
N PHE A 29 -0.04 -2.92 -12.92
CA PHE A 29 -0.50 -2.72 -11.56
C PHE A 29 0.23 -3.65 -10.56
N LEU A 30 0.39 -4.94 -10.91
CA LEU A 30 1.09 -5.91 -10.07
C LEU A 30 2.56 -5.55 -9.88
N ILE A 31 3.25 -5.08 -10.93
CA ILE A 31 4.63 -4.60 -10.82
C ILE A 31 4.72 -3.44 -9.83
N VAL A 32 3.82 -2.45 -9.93
CA VAL A 32 3.80 -1.33 -8.97
C VAL A 32 3.57 -1.83 -7.55
N LEU A 33 2.64 -2.77 -7.37
CA LEU A 33 2.31 -3.32 -6.05
C LEU A 33 3.52 -4.07 -5.43
N ILE A 34 4.19 -4.90 -6.22
CA ILE A 34 5.33 -5.70 -5.74
C ILE A 34 6.59 -4.86 -5.54
N PHE A 35 6.88 -3.89 -6.42
CA PHE A 35 8.15 -3.17 -6.35
C PHE A 35 8.06 -1.81 -5.66
N ASN A 36 6.88 -1.23 -5.49
CA ASN A 36 6.72 0.06 -4.81
C ASN A 36 5.97 -0.10 -3.48
N TYR A 37 4.87 -0.85 -3.43
CA TYR A 37 4.10 -0.99 -2.19
C TYR A 37 4.67 -2.05 -1.24
N PHE A 38 5.20 -3.16 -1.74
CA PHE A 38 5.81 -4.17 -0.86
C PHE A 38 7.04 -3.63 -0.10
N PRO A 39 7.99 -2.89 -0.71
CA PRO A 39 9.11 -2.32 0.04
C PRO A 39 8.70 -1.28 1.08
N MET A 40 7.53 -0.63 0.94
CA MET A 40 7.00 0.28 1.96
C MET A 40 6.72 -0.43 3.28
N TYR A 41 6.62 -1.76 3.32
CA TYR A 41 6.57 -2.52 4.56
C TYR A 41 7.80 -2.23 5.46
N GLY A 42 8.95 -1.90 4.86
CA GLY A 42 10.15 -1.52 5.61
C GLY A 42 10.01 -0.24 6.44
N VAL A 43 9.01 0.62 6.16
CA VAL A 43 8.73 1.83 6.96
C VAL A 43 8.38 1.46 8.40
N LEU A 44 7.82 0.27 8.64
CA LEU A 44 7.51 -0.22 10.00
C LEU A 44 8.78 -0.35 10.86
N MET A 45 9.93 -0.63 10.26
CA MET A 45 11.21 -0.75 11.00
C MET A 45 11.62 0.58 11.67
N ALA A 46 11.13 1.72 11.20
CA ALA A 46 11.38 3.02 11.84
C ALA A 46 10.64 3.19 13.18
N PHE A 47 9.66 2.34 13.48
CA PHE A 47 8.86 2.38 14.70
C PHE A 47 9.16 1.22 15.66
N GLU A 48 10.04 0.30 15.25
CA GLU A 48 10.40 -0.88 16.02
C GLU A 48 11.90 -0.86 16.33
N ASN A 49 12.28 -1.49 17.44
CA ASN A 49 13.67 -1.80 17.72
C ASN A 49 14.05 -3.06 16.93
N TYR A 50 14.27 -2.87 15.62
CA TYR A 50 14.49 -3.95 14.67
C TYR A 50 15.71 -4.81 15.04
N SER A 51 15.48 -6.10 15.22
CA SER A 51 16.53 -7.09 15.43
C SER A 51 16.48 -8.15 14.34
N HIS A 52 17.58 -8.33 13.61
CA HIS A 52 17.71 -9.33 12.55
C HIS A 52 17.33 -10.74 13.03
N SER A 53 17.61 -11.08 14.29
CA SER A 53 17.27 -12.40 14.87
C SER A 53 15.78 -12.59 15.14
N LYS A 54 15.00 -11.52 15.28
CA LYS A 54 13.56 -11.57 15.59
C LYS A 54 12.68 -11.22 14.38
N GLY A 55 13.27 -10.70 13.30
CA GLY A 55 12.57 -10.30 12.09
C GLY A 55 11.67 -9.07 12.29
N ILE A 56 10.95 -8.69 11.24
CA ILE A 56 10.13 -7.46 11.22
C ILE A 56 8.83 -7.60 12.06
N MET A 57 8.38 -8.81 12.38
CA MET A 57 7.16 -8.99 13.21
C MET A 57 7.43 -9.45 14.65
N GLY A 58 8.69 -9.75 14.99
CA GLY A 58 9.10 -10.15 16.35
C GLY A 58 9.88 -9.08 17.10
N SER A 59 10.12 -7.93 16.48
CA SER A 59 10.86 -6.82 17.07
C SER A 59 9.97 -6.01 18.03
N GLU A 60 10.57 -5.41 19.06
CA GLU A 60 9.81 -4.64 20.05
C GLU A 60 9.35 -3.32 19.44
N TRP A 61 8.05 -3.01 19.53
CA TRP A 61 7.51 -1.74 19.06
C TRP A 61 7.91 -0.60 20.01
N VAL A 62 8.66 0.38 19.50
CA VAL A 62 9.18 1.52 20.28
C VAL A 62 8.55 2.86 19.90
N GLY A 63 7.64 2.87 18.93
CA GLY A 63 6.91 4.06 18.50
C GLY A 63 7.83 5.13 17.94
N LEU A 64 7.76 6.36 18.45
CA LEU A 64 8.52 7.50 17.94
C LEU A 64 9.90 7.68 18.58
N ARG A 65 10.39 6.70 19.34
CA ARG A 65 11.67 6.80 20.06
C ARG A 65 12.83 7.19 19.14
N HIS A 66 12.99 6.48 18.03
CA HIS A 66 14.05 6.72 17.04
C HIS A 66 13.98 8.13 16.44
N PHE A 67 12.77 8.64 16.19
CA PHE A 67 12.58 10.02 15.70
C PHE A 67 12.97 11.06 16.76
N MET A 68 12.53 10.86 18.01
CA MET A 68 12.89 11.74 19.12
C MET A 68 14.40 11.78 19.35
N ASP A 69 15.06 10.63 19.28
CA ASP A 69 16.50 10.52 19.44
C ASP A 69 17.23 11.21 18.28
N PHE A 70 16.75 11.05 17.04
CA PHE A 70 17.27 11.76 15.87
C PHE A 70 17.19 13.29 16.02
N PHE A 71 16.03 13.83 16.42
CA PHE A 71 15.86 15.29 16.60
C PHE A 71 16.58 15.86 17.83
N ARG A 72 16.89 15.02 18.82
CA ARG A 72 17.65 15.43 20.02
C ARG A 72 19.15 15.33 19.83
N ASN A 73 19.62 14.64 18.79
CA ASN A 73 21.04 14.47 18.53
C ASN A 73 21.60 15.76 17.90
N PRO A 74 22.51 16.49 18.58
CA PRO A 74 23.10 17.71 18.04
C PRO A 74 24.06 17.48 16.87
N MET A 75 24.40 16.22 16.56
CA MET A 75 25.33 15.82 15.51
C MET A 75 24.66 14.99 14.39
N ALA A 76 23.33 14.81 14.44
CA ALA A 76 22.59 14.10 13.41
C ALA A 76 22.42 14.93 12.13
#